data_AF-B1C5N1-F1
#
_entry.id   AF-B1C5N1-F1
#
_cell.length_a   1.000
_cell.length_b   1.000
_cell.length_c   1.000
_cell.angle_alpha   90.00
_cell.angle_beta   90.00
_cell.angle_gamma   90.00
#
_symmetry.space_group_name_H-M   'P 1'
#
loop_
_entity.id
_entity.type
_entity.pdbx_description
1 polymer ?
#
loop_
_entity_poly.entity_id
_entity_poly.type
_entity_poly.pdbx_seq_one_letter_code
_entity_poly.pdbx_strand_id
1 'polypeptide(L)'
;MLDEISKSQHVVGTKQTLKAVEQNNALKVFLAKDTDEAIREKIVKICNKNHVAIEEVDRKEELGKACNISLDAAVACILKNEEGGIRFNANS
;
A
#
# COMPACT_ATOMS: atom_id res chain seq x y z
N MET A 1 5.41 12.86 1.99
CA MET A 1 5.37 11.51 2.62
C MET A 1 4.71 10.44 1.74
N LEU A 2 4.71 10.63 0.42
CA LEU A 2 4.05 9.75 -0.56
C LEU A 2 5.06 9.16 -1.58
N ASP A 3 6.33 9.50 -1.45
CA ASP A 3 7.42 9.03 -2.30
C ASP A 3 7.81 7.57 -2.00
N GLU A 4 7.62 7.13 -0.75
CA GLU A 4 7.97 5.78 -0.31
C GLU A 4 7.13 4.70 -1.01
N ILE A 5 5.84 4.98 -1.27
CA ILE A 5 4.97 4.03 -1.96
C ILE A 5 5.35 3.93 -3.44
N SER A 6 5.67 5.05 -4.11
CA SER A 6 6.11 5.04 -5.52
C SER A 6 7.41 4.25 -5.75
N LYS A 7 8.31 4.24 -4.77
CA LYS A 7 9.65 3.62 -4.87
C LYS A 7 9.69 2.17 -4.42
N SER A 8 8.67 1.73 -3.67
CA SER A 8 8.58 0.39 -3.12
C SER A 8 7.58 -0.46 -3.89
N GLN A 9 7.68 -1.79 -3.77
CA GLN A 9 6.61 -2.66 -4.23
C GLN A 9 5.35 -2.32 -3.43
N HIS A 10 4.30 -1.92 -4.14
CA HIS A 10 3.03 -1.58 -3.55
C HIS A 10 1.92 -2.27 -4.32
N VAL A 11 0.84 -2.57 -3.62
CA VAL A 11 -0.37 -3.11 -4.22
C VAL A 11 -1.53 -2.20 -3.89
N VAL A 12 -2.40 -1.99 -4.87
CA VAL A 12 -3.61 -1.19 -4.73
C VAL A 12 -4.84 -2.06 -4.85
N GLY A 13 -5.84 -1.73 -4.03
CA GLY A 13 -7.09 -2.45 -3.99
C GLY A 13 -7.21 -3.42 -2.81
N THR A 14 -8.45 -3.55 -2.34
CA THR A 14 -8.78 -4.20 -1.08
C THR A 14 -8.40 -5.67 -1.05
N LYS A 15 -8.69 -6.43 -2.11
CA LYS A 15 -8.40 -7.86 -2.19
C LYS A 15 -6.90 -8.16 -2.18
N GLN A 16 -6.12 -7.37 -2.91
CA GLN A 16 -4.67 -7.55 -2.95
C GLN A 16 -4.03 -7.14 -1.61
N THR A 17 -4.49 -6.03 -1.04
CA THR A 17 -4.05 -5.57 0.28
C THR A 17 -4.33 -6.61 1.36
N LEU A 18 -5.54 -7.15 1.40
CA LEU A 18 -5.90 -8.21 2.36
C LEU A 18 -4.95 -9.41 2.24
N LYS A 19 -4.72 -9.89 1.03
CA LYS A 19 -3.82 -11.03 0.78
C LYS A 19 -2.38 -10.74 1.21
N ALA A 20 -1.89 -9.54 0.93
CA ALA A 20 -0.56 -9.09 1.34
C ALA A 20 -0.39 -9.01 2.85
N VAL A 21 -1.39 -8.44 3.54
CA VAL A 21 -1.37 -8.32 5.01
C VAL A 21 -1.54 -9.69 5.67
N GLU A 22 -2.39 -10.57 5.13
CA GLU A 22 -2.52 -11.96 5.60
C GLU A 22 -1.20 -12.73 5.47
N GLN A 23 -0.43 -12.47 4.42
CA GLN A 23 0.91 -13.06 4.25
C GLN A 23 2.00 -12.38 5.08
N ASN A 24 1.67 -11.40 5.94
CA ASN A 24 2.64 -10.57 6.66
C ASN A 24 3.66 -9.88 5.75
N ASN A 25 3.34 -9.77 4.46
CA ASN A 25 4.16 -9.11 3.46
C ASN A 25 3.80 -7.64 3.31
N ALA A 26 2.87 -7.11 4.11
CA ALA A 26 2.55 -5.69 4.15
C ALA A 26 3.38 -4.96 5.22
N LEU A 27 4.08 -3.91 4.81
CA LEU A 27 4.89 -3.04 5.66
C LEU A 27 4.03 -1.93 6.26
N LYS A 28 3.23 -1.27 5.41
CA LYS A 28 2.34 -0.18 5.78
C LYS A 28 1.12 -0.17 4.85
N VAL A 29 -0.06 0.08 5.40
CA VAL A 29 -1.31 0.20 4.64
C VAL A 29 -1.78 1.64 4.63
N PHE A 30 -2.16 2.13 3.47
CA PHE A 30 -2.75 3.45 3.26
C PHE A 30 -4.23 3.31 2.93
N LEU A 31 -5.06 4.06 3.65
CA LEU A 31 -6.51 4.00 3.51
C LEU A 31 -7.07 5.40 3.31
N ALA A 32 -7.80 5.63 2.21
CA ALA A 32 -8.49 6.90 2.02
C ALA A 32 -9.68 7.00 2.97
N LYS A 33 -9.93 8.19 3.53
CA LYS A 33 -11.14 8.46 4.35
C LYS A 33 -12.45 8.26 3.57
N ASP A 34 -12.39 8.36 2.23
CA ASP A 34 -13.51 8.10 1.30
C ASP A 34 -13.75 6.59 1.07
N THR A 35 -13.02 5.71 1.76
CA THR A 35 -13.18 4.25 1.64
C THR A 35 -14.37 3.78 2.45
N ASP A 36 -15.13 2.85 1.85
CA ASP A 36 -16.27 2.19 2.47
C ASP A 36 -15.96 1.61 3.87
N GLU A 37 -16.85 1.82 4.83
CA GLU A 37 -16.61 1.44 6.24
C GLU A 37 -16.42 -0.08 6.39
N ALA A 38 -17.15 -0.88 5.62
CA ALA A 38 -17.02 -2.33 5.62
C ALA A 38 -15.62 -2.79 5.15
N ILE A 39 -15.00 -2.02 4.24
CA ILE A 39 -13.62 -2.25 3.80
C ILE A 39 -12.64 -1.81 4.89
N ARG A 40 -12.84 -0.61 5.44
CA ARG A 40 -12.00 -0.05 6.50
C ARG A 40 -11.92 -0.99 7.70
N GLU A 41 -13.04 -1.46 8.21
CA GLU A 41 -13.06 -2.41 9.34
C GLU A 41 -12.29 -3.70 9.04
N LYS A 42 -12.43 -4.27 7.84
CA LYS A 42 -11.67 -5.47 7.44
C LYS A 42 -10.17 -5.22 7.46
N ILE A 43 -9.73 -4.09 6.88
CA ILE A 43 -8.31 -3.70 6.85
C ILE A 43 -7.79 -3.49 8.26
N VAL A 44 -8.49 -2.71 9.09
CA VAL A 44 -8.10 -2.42 10.48
C VAL A 44 -7.99 -3.71 11.28
N LYS A 45 -8.96 -4.62 11.15
CA LYS A 45 -8.96 -5.90 11.89
C LYS A 45 -7.77 -6.79 11.51
N ILE A 46 -7.48 -6.90 10.22
CA ILE A 46 -6.35 -7.70 9.73
C ILE A 46 -5.01 -7.02 10.05
N CYS A 47 -4.90 -5.70 9.92
CA CYS A 47 -3.69 -4.97 10.29
C CYS A 47 -3.41 -5.06 11.79
N ASN A 48 -4.43 -4.94 12.63
CA ASN A 48 -4.28 -5.09 14.08
C ASN A 48 -3.82 -6.52 14.43
N LYS A 49 -4.40 -7.54 13.80
CA LYS A 49 -4.00 -8.94 13.96
C LYS A 49 -2.54 -9.21 13.54
N ASN A 50 -2.06 -8.53 12.51
CA ASN A 50 -0.71 -8.70 11.97
C ASN A 50 0.28 -7.61 12.43
N HIS A 51 -0.13 -6.72 13.35
CA HIS A 51 0.67 -5.58 13.82
C HIS A 51 1.22 -4.69 12.68
N VAL A 52 0.40 -4.41 11.67
CA VAL A 52 0.75 -3.57 10.52
C VAL A 52 0.31 -2.12 10.74
N ALA A 53 1.17 -1.17 10.37
CA ALA A 53 0.87 0.26 10.46
C ALA A 53 -0.17 0.67 9.41
N ILE A 54 -1.16 1.47 9.82
CA ILE A 54 -2.21 2.02 8.96
C ILE A 54 -2.07 3.54 8.93
N GLU A 55 -2.10 4.12 7.75
CA GLU A 55 -2.04 5.55 7.52
C GLU A 55 -3.28 5.99 6.73
N GLU A 56 -4.09 6.87 7.33
CA GLU A 56 -5.30 7.38 6.69
C GLU A 56 -4.98 8.63 5.86
N VAL A 57 -5.45 8.68 4.61
CA VAL A 57 -5.27 9.84 3.73
C VAL A 57 -6.59 10.54 3.44
N ASP A 58 -6.58 11.87 3.36
CA ASP A 58 -7.78 12.66 3.14
C ASP A 58 -8.32 12.56 1.70
N ARG A 59 -7.44 12.38 0.69
CA ARG A 59 -7.84 12.30 -0.73
C ARG A 59 -7.24 11.07 -1.42
N LYS A 60 -8.11 10.28 -2.05
CA LYS A 60 -7.74 9.16 -2.95
C LYS A 60 -6.88 9.62 -4.15
N GLU A 61 -7.08 10.85 -4.61
CA GLU A 61 -6.32 11.45 -5.72
C GLU A 61 -4.84 11.64 -5.38
N GLU A 62 -4.54 12.08 -4.16
CA GLU A 62 -3.16 12.24 -3.68
C GLU A 62 -2.47 10.88 -3.57
N LEU A 63 -3.20 9.85 -3.14
CA LEU A 63 -2.70 8.47 -3.08
C LEU A 63 -2.41 7.89 -4.47
N GLY A 64 -3.31 8.10 -5.44
CA GLY A 64 -3.11 7.64 -6.82
C GLY A 64 -1.93 8.34 -7.49
N LYS A 65 -1.82 9.66 -7.33
CA LYS A 65 -0.67 10.45 -7.81
C LYS A 65 0.64 9.99 -7.19
N ALA A 66 0.63 9.70 -5.90
CA ALA A 66 1.79 9.19 -5.18
C ALA A 66 2.29 7.85 -5.69
N CYS A 67 1.39 6.93 -6.00
CA CYS A 67 1.75 5.64 -6.55
C CYS A 67 2.10 5.70 -8.05
N ASN A 68 1.97 6.87 -8.69
CA ASN A 68 2.17 7.08 -10.13
C ASN A 68 1.33 6.13 -11.01
N ILE A 69 0.16 5.71 -10.49
CA ILE A 69 -0.79 4.83 -11.17
C ILE A 69 -2.08 5.60 -11.41
N SER A 70 -2.54 5.60 -12.65
CA SER A 70 -3.78 6.26 -13.11
C SER A 70 -5.07 5.59 -12.64
N LEU A 71 -5.02 4.81 -11.55
CA LEU A 71 -6.18 4.16 -10.94
C LEU A 71 -6.51 4.89 -9.63
N ASP A 72 -7.77 5.30 -9.46
CA ASP A 72 -8.30 5.82 -8.20
C ASP A 72 -8.17 4.78 -7.06
N ALA A 73 -7.02 4.77 -6.40
CA ALA A 73 -6.73 3.85 -5.32
C ALA A 73 -7.33 4.38 -4.01
N ALA A 74 -8.47 3.81 -3.61
CA ALA A 74 -9.03 4.05 -2.28
C ALA A 74 -8.19 3.41 -1.15
N VAL A 75 -7.55 2.27 -1.45
CA VAL A 75 -6.70 1.53 -0.52
C VAL A 75 -5.42 1.10 -1.23
N ALA A 76 -4.28 1.30 -0.59
CA ALA A 76 -2.99 0.82 -1.05
C ALA A 76 -2.22 0.22 0.12
N CYS A 77 -1.27 -0.68 -0.15
CA CYS A 77 -0.28 -1.07 0.85
C CYS A 77 1.09 -1.24 0.24
N ILE A 78 2.10 -0.91 1.03
CA ILE A 78 3.51 -1.18 0.72
C ILE A 78 3.80 -2.61 1.12
N LEU A 79 4.38 -3.38 0.20
CA LEU A 79 4.89 -4.70 0.45
C LEU A 79 6.32 -4.62 1.00
N LYS A 80 6.68 -5.56 1.88
CA LYS A 80 8.04 -5.77 2.38
C LYS A 80 8.99 -6.40 1.36
N ASN A 81 8.49 -6.78 0.18
CA ASN A 81 9.29 -7.52 -0.80
C ASN A 81 10.47 -6.68 -1.30
N GLU A 82 11.65 -7.21 -1.05
CA GLU A 82 12.96 -6.64 -1.27
C GLU A 82 13.37 -6.67 -2.75
N GLU A 83 12.53 -6.30 -3.72
CA GLU A 83 12.93 -6.36 -5.13
C GLU A 83 12.51 -5.12 -5.93
N GLY A 84 13.13 -3.99 -5.54
CA GLY A 84 13.49 -2.91 -6.44
C GLY A 84 14.98 -3.01 -6.75
N GLY A 85 15.34 -3.85 -7.71
CA GLY A 85 16.72 -4.05 -8.14
C GLY A 85 17.36 -2.76 -8.63
N ILE A 86 18.32 -2.26 -7.86
CA ILE A 86 19.55 -1.72 -8.44
C ILE A 86 20.29 -2.88 -9.10
N ARG A 87 19.86 -3.24 -10.31
CA ARG A 87 20.77 -3.75 -11.32
C ARG A 87 21.80 -2.64 -11.58
N PHE A 88 22.85 -2.60 -10.76
CA PHE A 88 24.11 -1.99 -11.16
C PHE A 88 24.60 -2.76 -12.38
N ASN A 89 24.20 -2.35 -13.58
CA ASN A 89 24.97 -2.68 -14.76
C ASN A 89 26.19 -1.75 -14.76
N ALA A 90 27.18 -2.11 -13.95
CA ALA A 90 28.56 -1.70 -14.19
C ALA A 90 29.05 -2.55 -15.37
N ASN A 91 28.83 -2.07 -16.59
CA ASN A 91 29.63 -2.49 -17.73
C ASN A 91 30.42 -1.27 -18.22
N SER A 92 31.67 -1.25 -17.75
CA SER A 92 32.92 -0.73 -18.32
C SER A 92 32.88 0.39 -19.35
#